data_AF-A0A0P9DQV2-F1
#
_entry.id   AF-A0A0P9DQV2-F1
#
_cell.length_a   1.000
_cell.length_b   1.000
_cell.length_c   1.000
_cell.angle_alpha   90.00
_cell.angle_beta   90.00
_cell.angle_gamma   90.00
#
_symmetry.space_group_name_H-M   'P 1'
#
loop_
_entity.id
_entity.type
_entity.pdbx_description
1 polymer ?
#
loop_
_entity_poly.entity_id
_entity_poly.type
_entity_poly.pdbx_seq_one_letter_code
_entity_poly.pdbx_strand_id
1 'polypeptide(L)' 'YTDLTFQDGDFLVFGKETKGLAPEILAEHPDSLMRLPMTDAVRSLNLSNAAAIVLFEALRQTGFQELS' A
#
# COMPACT_ATOMS: atom_id res chain seq x y z
N TYR A 1 -1.33 -2.58 9.70
CA TYR A 1 -0.61 -1.98 8.54
C TYR A 1 0.86 -2.34 8.56
N THR A 2 1.49 -2.47 9.73
CA THR A 2 2.84 -3.02 9.88
C THR A 2 2.90 -4.56 9.84
N ASP A 3 1.77 -5.22 9.59
CA ASP A 3 1.64 -6.68 9.68
C ASP A 3 2.09 -7.38 8.39
N LEU A 4 2.31 -6.61 7.31
CA LEU A 4 2.94 -7.11 6.09
C LEU A 4 4.44 -6.90 6.17
N THR A 5 5.17 -7.97 5.84
CA THR A 5 6.62 -7.95 5.67
C THR A 5 6.92 -7.78 4.19
N PHE A 6 7.48 -6.62 3.82
CA PHE A 6 7.88 -6.34 2.44
C PHE A 6 9.21 -7.02 2.11
N GLN A 7 9.33 -7.47 0.87
CA GLN A 7 10.53 -8.10 0.32
C GLN A 7 10.92 -7.41 -0.99
N ASP A 8 12.20 -7.55 -1.36
CA ASP A 8 12.65 -7.11 -2.68
C ASP A 8 11.89 -7.86 -3.79
N GLY A 9 11.49 -7.14 -4.83
CA GLY A 9 10.66 -7.66 -5.92
C GLY A 9 9.15 -7.66 -5.68
N ASP A 10 8.67 -7.19 -4.51
CA ASP A 10 7.22 -7.06 -4.27
C ASP A 10 6.56 -6.01 -5.18
N PHE A 11 5.32 -6.28 -5.58
CA PHE A 11 4.50 -5.34 -6.34
C PHE A 11 3.48 -4.64 -5.45
N LEU A 12 3.50 -3.31 -5.47
CA LEU A 12 2.49 -2.48 -4.82
C LEU A 12 1.38 -2.12 -5.82
N VAL A 13 0.21 -2.73 -5.65
CA VAL A 13 -0.93 -2.53 -6.55
C VAL A 13 -1.92 -1.54 -5.94
N PHE A 14 -2.21 -0.46 -6.66
CA PHE A 14 -3.15 0.56 -6.23
C PHE A 14 -4.37 0.64 -7.14
N GLY A 15 -5.52 0.85 -6.52
CA GLY A 15 -6.79 1.05 -7.20
C GLY A 15 -6.97 2.48 -7.73
N LYS A 16 -8.07 2.69 -8.46
CA LYS A 16 -8.48 4.05 -8.89
C LYS A 16 -8.91 4.85 -7.66
N GLU A 17 -8.60 6.14 -7.61
CA GLU A 17 -8.94 7.01 -6.46
C GLU A 17 -10.44 6.97 -6.09
N THR A 18 -11.32 6.88 -7.07
CA THR A 18 -12.77 6.86 -6.86
C THR A 18 -13.36 5.47 -6.64
N LYS A 19 -12.74 4.42 -7.19
CA LYS A 19 -13.32 3.06 -7.25
C LYS A 19 -12.54 2.01 -6.46
N GLY A 20 -11.32 2.32 -6.02
CA GLY A 20 -10.42 1.35 -5.41
C GLY A 20 -9.94 0.27 -6.37
N LEU A 21 -9.48 -0.84 -5.80
CA LEU A 21 -9.11 -2.05 -6.54
C LEU A 21 -10.38 -2.77 -7.02
N ALA A 22 -10.24 -3.50 -8.12
CA ALA A 22 -11.33 -4.32 -8.64
C ALA A 22 -11.65 -5.44 -7.63
N PRO A 23 -12.94 -5.76 -7.36
CA PRO A 23 -13.32 -6.81 -6.41
C PRO A 23 -12.67 -8.16 -6.68
N GLU A 24 -12.40 -8.48 -7.95
CA GLU A 24 -11.75 -9.71 -8.38
C GLU A 24 -10.32 -9.80 -7.86
N ILE A 25 -9.55 -8.70 -7.95
CA ILE A 25 -8.17 -8.62 -7.42
C ILE A 25 -8.17 -8.78 -5.89
N LEU A 26 -9.15 -8.16 -5.22
CA LEU A 26 -9.29 -8.29 -3.76
C LEU A 26 -9.60 -9.73 -3.33
N ALA A 27 -10.42 -10.44 -4.12
CA ALA A 27 -10.78 -11.83 -3.87
C ALA A 27 -9.66 -12.82 -4.20
N GLU A 28 -8.83 -12.52 -5.20
CA GLU A 28 -7.67 -13.34 -5.60
C GLU A 28 -6.50 -13.25 -4.60
N HIS A 29 -6.36 -12.11 -3.90
CA HIS A 29 -5.22 -11.82 -3.04
C HIS A 29 -5.62 -11.37 -1.62
N PRO A 30 -6.46 -12.14 -0.88
CA PRO A 30 -7.01 -11.71 0.41
C PRO A 30 -5.94 -11.53 1.50
N ASP A 31 -4.85 -12.31 1.44
CA ASP A 31 -3.79 -12.32 2.45
C ASP A 31 -2.76 -11.19 2.28
N SER A 32 -2.76 -10.51 1.12
CA SER A 32 -1.86 -9.39 0.83
C SER A 32 -2.59 -8.04 0.81
N LEU A 33 -3.80 -7.98 1.38
CA LEU A 33 -4.56 -6.74 1.47
C LEU A 33 -4.09 -5.89 2.65
N MET A 34 -3.85 -4.61 2.37
CA MET A 34 -3.49 -3.61 3.37
C MET A 34 -4.40 -2.39 3.25
N ARG A 35 -4.65 -1.76 4.40
CA ARG A 35 -5.24 -0.43 4.49
C ARG A 35 -4.36 0.49 5.32
N LEU A 36 -4.14 1.72 4.84
CA LEU A 36 -3.53 2.78 5.64
C LEU A 36 -4.49 3.19 6.77
N PRO A 37 -4.04 3.23 8.04
CA PRO A 37 -4.86 3.74 9.12
C PRO A 37 -5.24 5.19 8.86
N MET A 38 -6.51 5.52 9.05
CA MET A 38 -7.04 6.86 8.89
C MET A 38 -8.07 7.13 9.99
N THR A 39 -8.21 8.40 10.38
CA THR A 39 -9.30 8.85 11.25
C THR A 39 -10.53 9.20 10.42
N ASP A 40 -11.69 9.34 11.06
CA ASP A 40 -12.94 9.72 10.39
C ASP A 40 -12.98 11.20 9.94
N ALA A 41 -11.97 11.99 10.31
CA ALA A 41 -11.87 13.40 9.91
C ALA A 41 -11.56 13.57 8.41
N VAL A 42 -11.01 12.55 7.77
CA VAL A 42 -10.64 12.54 6.35
C VAL A 42 -11.19 11.29 5.68
N ARG A 43 -11.88 11.48 4.54
CA ARG A 43 -12.53 10.37 3.81
C ARG A 43 -11.55 9.46 3.08
N SER A 44 -10.46 10.04 2.55
CA SER A 44 -9.40 9.33 1.86
C SER A 44 -8.14 10.20 1.80
N LEU A 45 -6.98 9.55 1.77
CA LEU A 45 -5.76 10.19 1.30
C LEU A 45 -5.80 10.25 -0.23
N ASN A 46 -5.15 11.27 -0.80
CA ASN A 46 -4.89 11.26 -2.24
C ASN A 46 -4.01 10.06 -2.60
N LEU A 47 -4.23 9.49 -3.79
CA LEU A 47 -3.54 8.30 -4.25
C LEU A 47 -2.01 8.43 -4.24
N SER A 48 -1.48 9.60 -4.61
CA SER A 48 -0.03 9.86 -4.61
C SER A 48 0.55 9.76 -3.21
N ASN A 49 -0.12 10.36 -2.22
CA ASN A 49 0.32 10.30 -0.82
C ASN A 49 0.23 8.88 -0.27
N ALA A 50 -0.83 8.15 -0.60
CA ALA A 50 -0.97 6.76 -0.19
C ALA A 50 0.15 5.88 -0.77
N ALA A 51 0.46 6.04 -2.06
CA ALA A 51 1.55 5.32 -2.72
C ALA A 51 2.91 5.66 -2.11
N ALA A 52 3.19 6.94 -1.85
CA ALA A 52 4.43 7.37 -1.22
C ALA A 52 4.59 6.78 0.18
N ILE A 53 3.54 6.79 1.01
CA ILE A 53 3.59 6.23 2.37
C ILE A 53 3.92 4.73 2.32
N VAL A 54 3.24 3.95 1.48
CA VAL A 54 3.44 2.50 1.39
C VAL A 54 4.82 2.18 0.82
N LEU A 55 5.25 2.90 -0.23
CA LEU A 55 6.58 2.73 -0.83
C LEU A 55 7.69 2.98 0.19
N PHE A 56 7.63 4.08 0.94
CA PHE A 56 8.65 4.38 1.94
C PHE A 56 8.63 3.42 3.13
N GLU A 57 7.48 2.86 3.50
CA GLU A 57 7.44 1.79 4.50
C GLU A 57 8.09 0.51 3.99
N ALA A 58 7.81 0.12 2.74
CA ALA A 58 8.45 -1.03 2.12
C ALA A 58 9.97 -0.85 2.06
N LEU A 59 10.44 0.32 1.60
CA LEU A 59 11.85 0.67 1.60
C LEU A 59 12.44 0.66 3.01
N ARG A 60 11.74 1.20 4.01
CA ARG A 60 12.21 1.17 5.41
C ARG A 60 12.41 -0.27 5.90
N GLN A 61 11.53 -1.20 5.54
CA GLN A 61 11.64 -2.61 5.92
C GLN A 61 12.77 -3.34 5.18
N THR A 62 13.01 -3.00 3.90
CA THR A 62 14.09 -3.58 3.09
C THR A 62 15.43 -2.88 3.29
N GLY A 63 15.51 -1.85 4.14
CA GLY A 63 16.75 -1.16 4.48
C GLY A 63 17.16 -0.09 3.46
N PHE A 64 16.20 0.49 2.74
CA PHE A 64 16.39 1.50 1.69
C PHE A 64 17.38 1.03 0.61
N GLN A 65 17.35 -0.26 0.30
CA GLN A 65 18.12 -0.82 -0.80
C GLN A 65 17.85 -0.01 -2.07
N GLU A 66 18.93 0.29 -2.80
CA GLU A 66 18.93 1.13 -4.02
C GLU A 66 18.79 2.65 -3.82
N LEU A 67 18.56 3.14 -2.61
CA LEU A 67 18.65 4.57 -2.30
C LEU A 67 20.04 4.87 -1.71
N SER A 68 20.85 5.59 -2.49
CA SER A 68 22.22 5.99 -2.13
C SER A 68 22.28 7.04 -1.01
#